data_AF-A0A351Y7Y4-F1
#
_entry.id   AF-A0A351Y7Y4-F1
#
_cell.length_a   1.000
_cell.length_b   1.000
_cell.length_c   1.000
_cell.angle_alpha   90.00
_cell.angle_beta   90.00
_cell.angle_gamma   90.00
#
_symmetry.space_group_name_H-M   'P 1'
#
loop_
_entity.id
_entity.type
_entity.pdbx_description
1 polymer ?
#
loop_
_entity_poly.entity_id
_entity_poly.type
_entity_poly.pdbx_seq_one_letter_code
_entity_poly.pdbx_strand_id
1 'polypeptide(L)'
;MSENEQKKKEPFFTKSFWISFAISLASALALGAFIGIIEWLTQEGAGYKVDPLGVSLDAVSLSGILMLLFFFLQYLSTKGAFDFLSYALKVTIYTVFRPNFRKTGFPATYYDYKMLKDEENRKPILAILFVATIFIVVGILIYIVYKTKS
;
A
#
# COMPACT_ATOMS: atom_id res chain seq x y z
N MET A 1 24.24 37.22 11.88
CA MET A 1 25.31 36.40 11.28
C MET A 1 25.80 35.47 12.39
N SER A 2 25.50 34.18 12.47
CA SER A 2 24.84 33.21 11.58
C SER A 2 24.24 32.12 12.48
N GLU A 3 22.91 32.02 12.56
CA GLU A 3 22.25 30.86 13.19
C GLU A 3 22.34 29.70 12.21
N ASN A 4 23.25 28.78 12.51
CA ASN A 4 23.36 27.47 11.87
C ASN A 4 22.08 26.67 12.16
N GLU A 5 21.08 26.79 11.28
CA GLU A 5 20.05 25.78 11.12
C GLU A 5 20.70 24.50 10.60
N GLN A 6 21.30 23.71 11.50
CA GLN A 6 21.64 22.33 11.23
C GLN A 6 20.32 21.55 11.07
N LYS A 7 19.78 21.55 9.84
CA LYS A 7 18.82 20.54 9.38
C LYS A 7 19.47 19.17 9.57
N LYS A 8 19.19 18.55 10.72
CA LYS A 8 19.52 17.15 11.03
C LYS A 8 18.90 16.32 9.91
N LYS A 9 19.73 15.84 8.97
CA LYS A 9 19.28 14.96 7.88
C LYS A 9 18.79 13.68 8.56
N GLU A 10 17.49 13.54 8.71
CA GLU A 10 16.93 12.28 9.19
C GLU A 10 17.37 11.16 8.25
N PRO A 11 17.79 10.00 8.78
CA PRO A 11 18.19 8.88 7.95
C PRO A 11 16.99 8.42 7.11
N PHE A 12 17.23 8.19 5.81
CA PHE A 12 16.20 7.77 4.84
C PHE A 12 15.46 6.49 5.28
N PHE A 13 16.09 5.65 6.10
CA PHE A 13 15.54 4.42 6.64
C PHE A 13 15.33 4.53 8.16
N THR A 14 14.14 4.95 8.57
CA THR A 14 13.72 5.00 9.97
C THR A 14 13.19 3.64 10.45
N LYS A 15 13.05 3.44 11.77
CA LYS A 15 12.46 2.20 12.33
C LYS A 15 11.05 1.94 11.79
N SER A 16 10.25 2.97 11.54
CA SER A 16 8.90 2.84 10.98
C SER A 16 8.90 2.36 9.53
N PHE A 17 9.93 2.70 8.75
CA PHE A 17 10.12 2.15 7.40
C PHE A 17 10.30 0.64 7.44
N TRP A 18 11.20 0.13 8.28
CA TRP A 18 11.48 -1.31 8.39
C TRP A 18 10.27 -2.12 8.87
N ILE A 19 9.50 -1.57 9.83
CA ILE A 19 8.24 -2.20 10.27
C ILE A 19 7.25 -2.26 9.11
N SER A 20 7.07 -1.15 8.38
CA SER A 20 6.16 -1.11 7.23
C SER A 20 6.63 -2.02 6.11
N PHE A 21 7.94 -2.15 5.91
CA PHE A 21 8.55 -3.07 4.95
C PHE A 21 8.26 -4.53 5.34
N ALA A 22 8.50 -4.92 6.59
CA ALA A 22 8.23 -6.27 7.06
C ALA A 22 6.76 -6.67 6.92
N ILE A 23 5.84 -5.77 7.28
CA ILE A 23 4.39 -5.98 7.10
C ILE A 23 4.05 -6.11 5.62
N SER A 24 4.53 -5.17 4.78
CA SER A 24 4.25 -5.19 3.33
C SER A 24 4.78 -6.46 2.66
N LEU A 25 5.96 -6.91 3.06
CA LEU A 25 6.57 -8.14 2.56
C LEU A 25 5.75 -9.37 2.98
N ALA A 26 5.36 -9.46 4.25
CA ALA A 26 4.52 -10.55 4.74
C ALA A 26 3.16 -10.58 4.01
N SER A 27 2.54 -9.41 3.79
CA SER A 27 1.30 -9.32 3.02
C SER A 27 1.46 -9.74 1.56
N ALA A 28 2.55 -9.32 0.89
CA ALA A 28 2.83 -9.72 -0.49
C ALA A 28 3.05 -11.24 -0.61
N LEU A 29 3.80 -11.84 0.32
CA LEU A 29 4.01 -13.29 0.37
C LEU A 29 2.70 -14.05 0.64
N ALA A 30 1.88 -13.58 1.58
CA ALA A 30 0.59 -14.19 1.86
C ALA A 30 -0.35 -14.14 0.66
N LEU A 31 -0.40 -13.00 -0.06
CA LEU A 31 -1.16 -12.87 -1.31
C LEU A 31 -0.63 -13.80 -2.39
N GLY A 32 0.70 -13.86 -2.59
CA GLY A 32 1.31 -14.77 -3.56
C GLY A 32 0.99 -16.23 -3.24
N ALA A 33 1.13 -16.65 -1.99
CA ALA A 33 0.79 -18.00 -1.56
C ALA A 33 -0.70 -18.32 -1.78
N PHE A 34 -1.60 -17.38 -1.45
CA PHE A 34 -3.03 -17.54 -1.67
C PHE A 34 -3.38 -17.70 -3.17
N ILE A 35 -2.80 -16.87 -4.03
CA ILE A 35 -2.99 -16.95 -5.49
C ILE A 35 -2.46 -18.28 -6.02
N GLY A 36 -1.24 -18.67 -5.63
CA GLY A 36 -0.63 -19.93 -6.06
C GLY A 36 -1.42 -21.16 -5.61
N ILE A 37 -1.98 -21.16 -4.40
CA ILE A 37 -2.85 -22.24 -3.91
C ILE A 37 -4.13 -22.33 -4.76
N ILE A 38 -4.78 -21.19 -5.04
CA ILE A 38 -6.00 -21.18 -5.87
C ILE A 38 -5.69 -21.73 -7.26
N GLU A 39 -4.62 -21.26 -7.88
CA GLU A 39 -4.24 -21.68 -9.22
C GLU A 39 -3.90 -23.17 -9.28
N TRP A 40 -3.13 -23.65 -8.29
CA TRP A 40 -2.82 -25.07 -8.13
C TRP A 40 -4.08 -25.93 -8.05
N LEU A 41 -4.99 -25.60 -7.13
CA LEU A 41 -6.25 -26.33 -6.95
C LEU A 41 -7.13 -26.29 -8.20
N THR A 42 -7.11 -25.17 -8.93
CA THR A 42 -7.89 -24.99 -10.16
C THR A 42 -7.35 -25.84 -11.30
N GLN A 43 -6.03 -25.87 -11.49
CA GLN A 43 -5.40 -26.68 -12.55
C GLN A 43 -5.53 -28.18 -12.27
N GLU A 44 -5.35 -28.59 -11.02
CA GLU A 44 -5.51 -29.98 -10.58
C GLU A 44 -6.96 -30.46 -10.76
N GLY A 45 -7.94 -29.65 -10.35
CA GLY A 45 -9.37 -29.94 -10.54
C GLY A 45 -9.82 -30.00 -12.01
N ALA A 46 -9.11 -29.32 -12.91
CA ALA A 46 -9.36 -29.33 -14.34
C ALA A 46 -8.59 -30.44 -15.10
N GLY A 47 -7.76 -31.23 -14.41
CA GLY A 47 -7.01 -32.33 -15.01
C GLY A 47 -5.82 -31.89 -15.87
N TYR A 48 -5.38 -30.63 -15.76
CA TYR A 48 -4.18 -30.14 -16.44
C TYR A 48 -2.92 -30.61 -15.72
N LYS A 49 -1.82 -30.78 -16.47
CA LYS A 49 -0.50 -30.96 -15.86
C LYS A 49 -0.10 -29.64 -15.22
N VAL A 50 0.01 -29.64 -13.90
CA VAL A 50 0.41 -28.46 -13.13
C VAL A 50 1.89 -28.18 -13.40
N ASP A 51 2.19 -27.01 -13.96
CA ASP A 51 3.57 -26.54 -14.11
C ASP A 51 3.93 -25.65 -12.92
N PRO A 52 4.80 -26.11 -12.00
CA PRO A 52 5.13 -25.36 -10.79
C PRO A 52 5.76 -23.99 -11.09
N LEU A 53 6.48 -23.86 -12.21
CA LEU A 53 7.10 -22.59 -12.60
C LEU A 53 6.08 -21.59 -13.13
N GLY A 54 5.07 -22.06 -13.87
CA GLY A 54 3.96 -21.24 -14.34
C GLY A 54 3.14 -20.70 -13.16
N VAL A 55 2.74 -21.57 -12.24
CA VAL A 55 2.00 -21.19 -11.03
C VAL A 55 2.79 -20.20 -10.16
N SER A 56 4.10 -20.41 -10.02
CA SER A 56 4.96 -19.49 -9.26
C SER A 56 5.08 -18.12 -9.94
N LEU A 57 5.18 -18.11 -11.27
CA LEU A 57 5.25 -16.87 -12.05
C LEU A 57 3.99 -16.02 -11.87
N ASP A 58 2.83 -16.64 -12.01
CA ASP A 58 1.55 -15.96 -11.92
C ASP A 58 1.30 -15.47 -10.50
N ALA A 59 1.56 -16.31 -9.49
CA ALA A 59 1.47 -15.93 -8.07
C ALA A 59 2.35 -14.72 -7.70
N VAL A 60 3.63 -14.72 -8.11
CA VAL A 60 4.57 -13.63 -7.80
C VAL A 60 4.25 -12.36 -8.59
N SER A 61 3.87 -12.49 -9.85
CA SER A 61 3.56 -11.34 -10.71
C SER A 61 2.26 -10.65 -10.29
N LEU A 62 1.19 -11.42 -10.05
CA LEU A 62 -0.10 -10.89 -9.60
C LEU A 62 0.02 -10.24 -8.22
N SER A 63 0.72 -10.86 -7.27
CA SER A 63 0.93 -10.26 -5.95
C SER A 63 1.74 -8.95 -6.03
N GLY A 64 2.78 -8.88 -6.88
CA GLY A 64 3.52 -7.66 -7.15
C GLY A 64 2.67 -6.53 -7.76
N ILE A 65 1.83 -6.85 -8.76
CA ILE A 65 0.92 -5.91 -9.40
C ILE A 65 -0.14 -5.41 -8.40
N LEU A 66 -0.73 -6.29 -7.60
CA LEU A 66 -1.71 -5.92 -6.59
C LEU A 66 -1.11 -4.99 -5.53
N MET A 67 0.11 -5.26 -5.09
CA MET A 67 0.85 -4.38 -4.18
C MET A 67 1.15 -3.01 -4.80
N LEU A 68 1.48 -2.97 -6.10
CA LEU A 68 1.67 -1.73 -6.85
C LEU A 68 0.36 -0.91 -6.94
N LEU A 69 -0.76 -1.57 -7.26
CA LEU A 69 -2.07 -0.93 -7.29
C LEU A 69 -2.48 -0.40 -5.91
N PHE A 70 -2.22 -1.18 -4.86
CA PHE A 70 -2.45 -0.75 -3.49
C PHE A 70 -1.60 0.46 -3.10
N PHE A 71 -0.34 0.51 -3.53
CA PHE A 71 0.50 1.69 -3.39
C PHE A 71 -0.12 2.91 -4.07
N PHE A 72 -0.58 2.79 -5.32
CA PHE A 72 -1.24 3.90 -6.03
C PHE A 72 -2.52 4.34 -5.32
N LEU A 73 -3.31 3.40 -4.81
CA LEU A 73 -4.52 3.71 -4.05
C LEU A 73 -4.18 4.51 -2.78
N GLN A 74 -3.14 4.09 -2.05
CA GLN A 74 -2.67 4.79 -0.86
C GLN A 74 -2.05 6.16 -1.20
N TYR A 75 -1.33 6.26 -2.31
CA TYR A 75 -0.75 7.51 -2.80
C TYR A 75 -1.83 8.52 -3.19
N LEU A 76 -2.86 8.09 -3.91
CA LEU A 76 -4.02 8.92 -4.25
C LEU A 76 -4.81 9.31 -2.99
N SER A 77 -4.92 8.40 -2.02
CA SER A 77 -5.52 8.67 -0.71
C SER A 77 -4.79 9.77 0.05
N THR A 78 -3.46 9.70 0.13
CA THR A 78 -2.64 10.72 0.79
C THR A 78 -2.53 12.06 0.05
N LYS A 79 -3.00 12.14 -1.21
CA LYS A 79 -3.20 13.41 -1.94
C LYS A 79 -4.51 14.10 -1.60
N GLY A 80 -5.33 13.54 -0.71
CA GLY A 80 -6.49 14.19 -0.13
C GLY A 80 -7.83 13.83 -0.77
N ALA A 81 -7.85 12.95 -1.77
CA ALA A 81 -9.09 12.50 -2.43
C ALA A 81 -10.02 11.79 -1.42
N PHE A 82 -9.47 10.88 -0.62
CA PHE A 82 -10.22 10.19 0.44
C PHE A 82 -10.40 11.05 1.70
N ASP A 83 -9.54 12.05 1.91
CA ASP A 83 -9.67 12.99 3.04
C ASP A 83 -10.88 13.90 2.87
N PHE A 84 -11.14 14.35 1.64
CA PHE A 84 -12.32 15.13 1.33
C PHE A 84 -13.60 14.33 1.56
N LEU A 85 -13.63 13.08 1.08
CA LEU A 85 -14.77 12.18 1.29
C LEU A 85 -14.99 11.91 2.80
N SER A 86 -13.91 11.67 3.55
CA SER A 86 -13.98 11.45 5.00
C SER A 86 -14.47 12.68 5.75
N TYR A 87 -14.03 13.87 5.37
CA TYR A 87 -14.50 15.13 5.94
C TYR A 87 -15.98 15.35 5.65
N ALA A 88 -16.40 15.18 4.39
CA ALA A 88 -17.80 15.31 3.99
C ALA A 88 -18.71 14.34 4.75
N LEU A 89 -18.31 13.07 4.87
CA LEU A 89 -19.08 12.05 5.61
C LEU A 89 -19.21 12.42 7.09
N LYS A 90 -18.11 12.84 7.73
CA LYS A 90 -18.11 13.28 9.14
C LYS A 90 -19.00 14.50 9.36
N VAL A 91 -18.94 15.48 8.46
CA VAL A 91 -19.80 16.68 8.52
C VAL A 91 -21.28 16.27 8.42
N THR A 92 -21.63 15.40 7.48
CA THR A 92 -23.02 14.90 7.33
C THR A 92 -23.49 14.16 8.59
N ILE A 93 -22.70 13.21 9.10
CA ILE A 93 -23.03 12.46 10.31
C ILE A 93 -23.17 13.40 11.51
N TYR A 94 -22.23 14.32 11.72
CA TYR A 94 -22.31 15.24 12.87
C TYR A 94 -23.43 16.26 12.75
N THR A 95 -23.79 16.66 11.53
CA THR A 95 -24.96 17.53 11.31
C THR A 95 -26.26 16.83 11.69
N VAL A 96 -26.38 15.53 11.37
CA VAL A 96 -27.58 14.73 11.64
C VAL A 96 -27.66 14.29 13.10
N PHE A 97 -26.56 13.83 13.70
CA PHE A 97 -26.58 13.18 15.02
C PHE A 97 -26.07 14.07 16.18
N ARG A 98 -25.45 15.22 15.89
CA ARG A 98 -24.94 16.15 16.91
C ARG A 98 -25.25 17.61 16.55
N PRO A 99 -26.48 18.09 16.85
CA PRO A 99 -26.78 19.50 16.73
C PRO A 99 -25.79 20.30 17.61
N ASN A 100 -25.02 21.21 16.97
CA ASN A 100 -23.91 22.01 17.53
C ASN A 100 -22.48 21.39 17.52
N PHE A 101 -22.17 20.39 16.70
CA PHE A 101 -20.79 19.85 16.59
C PHE A 101 -19.71 20.91 16.27
N ARG A 102 -20.07 22.05 15.66
CA ARG A 102 -19.14 23.17 15.43
C ARG A 102 -18.64 23.85 16.71
N LYS A 103 -19.30 23.63 17.86
CA LYS A 103 -18.87 24.14 19.17
C LYS A 103 -17.90 23.20 19.89
N THR A 104 -17.67 21.99 19.38
CA THR A 104 -16.86 20.96 20.06
C THR A 104 -15.43 20.86 19.52
N GLY A 105 -14.91 21.91 18.87
CA GLY A 105 -13.55 21.93 18.33
C GLY A 105 -13.35 21.16 17.02
N PHE A 106 -14.42 20.79 16.32
CA PHE A 106 -14.31 20.20 14.98
C PHE A 106 -13.88 21.27 13.96
N PRO A 107 -12.91 20.98 13.07
CA PRO A 107 -12.41 21.97 12.10
C PRO A 107 -13.53 22.52 11.23
N ALA A 108 -13.59 23.85 11.13
CA ALA A 108 -14.66 24.55 10.42
C ALA A 108 -14.54 24.41 8.90
N THR A 109 -13.30 24.22 8.41
CA THR A 109 -12.99 24.07 6.99
C THR A 109 -12.24 22.77 6.71
N TYR A 110 -12.35 22.30 5.46
CA TYR A 110 -11.55 21.18 4.97
C TYR A 110 -10.04 21.47 5.04
N TYR A 111 -9.66 22.74 4.91
CA TYR A 111 -8.26 23.17 5.00
C TYR A 111 -7.68 22.91 6.40
N ASP A 112 -8.42 23.30 7.46
CA ASP A 112 -7.99 23.05 8.85
C ASP A 112 -7.97 21.55 9.18
N TYR A 113 -8.95 20.80 8.65
CA TYR A 113 -8.97 19.33 8.77
C TYR A 113 -7.74 18.69 8.11
N LYS A 114 -7.34 19.20 6.94
CA LYS A 114 -6.18 18.70 6.21
C LYS A 114 -4.86 19.04 6.91
N MET A 115 -4.71 20.25 7.47
CA MET A 115 -3.52 20.63 8.22
C MET A 115 -3.33 19.75 9.47
N LEU A 116 -4.39 19.53 10.25
CA LEU A 116 -4.34 18.65 11.43
C LEU A 116 -4.01 17.19 11.07
N LYS A 117 -4.48 16.72 9.91
CA LYS A 117 -4.21 15.37 9.43
C LYS A 117 -2.81 15.22 8.81
N ASP A 118 -2.28 16.27 8.21
CA ASP A 118 -0.92 16.28 7.65
C ASP A 118 0.16 16.32 8.74
N GLU A 119 -0.15 16.85 9.92
CA GLU A 119 0.69 16.75 11.12
C GLU A 119 0.70 15.33 11.73
N GLU A 120 -0.33 14.52 11.47
CA GLU A 120 -0.44 13.15 11.98
C GLU A 120 0.36 12.17 11.09
N ASN A 121 1.66 12.05 11.37
CA ASN A 121 2.60 10.99 10.96
C ASN A 121 2.18 10.16 9.73
N ARG A 122 2.53 10.66 8.53
CA ARG A 122 2.36 9.87 7.30
C ARG A 122 3.18 8.59 7.38
N LYS A 123 2.50 7.44 7.26
CA LYS A 123 3.16 6.12 7.18
C LYS A 123 4.14 6.09 6.00
N PRO A 124 5.27 5.36 6.09
CA PRO A 124 6.25 5.28 5.01
C PRO A 124 5.73 4.40 3.86
N ILE A 125 4.90 5.00 3.01
CA ILE A 125 4.27 4.37 1.83
C ILE A 125 5.31 3.85 0.83
N LEU A 126 6.53 4.42 0.86
CA LEU A 126 7.66 3.99 0.05
C LEU A 126 8.06 2.53 0.29
N ALA A 127 7.83 1.98 1.50
CA ALA A 127 8.12 0.58 1.78
C ALA A 127 7.26 -0.37 0.92
N ILE A 128 5.98 -0.02 0.69
CA ILE A 128 5.06 -0.78 -0.16
C ILE A 128 5.55 -0.77 -1.61
N LEU A 129 5.94 0.40 -2.11
CA LEU A 129 6.48 0.54 -3.47
C LEU A 129 7.74 -0.29 -3.67
N PHE A 130 8.64 -0.30 -2.68
CA PHE A 130 9.88 -1.06 -2.75
C PHE A 130 9.61 -2.57 -2.81
N VAL A 131 8.70 -3.09 -1.97
CA VAL A 131 8.28 -4.50 -2.01
C VAL A 131 7.63 -4.85 -3.34
N ALA A 132 6.70 -4.03 -3.83
CA ALA A 132 6.04 -4.26 -5.12
C ALA A 132 7.05 -4.34 -6.27
N THR A 133 8.04 -3.45 -6.26
CA THR A 133 9.12 -3.43 -7.26
C THR A 133 9.95 -4.71 -7.20
N ILE A 134 10.32 -5.20 -6.01
CA ILE A 134 11.05 -6.47 -5.85
C ILE A 134 10.24 -7.62 -6.45
N PHE A 135 8.95 -7.71 -6.15
CA PHE A 135 8.11 -8.80 -6.66
C PHE A 135 7.96 -8.76 -8.18
N ILE A 136 7.81 -7.58 -8.77
CA ILE A 136 7.76 -7.42 -10.24
C ILE A 136 9.08 -7.86 -10.87
N VAL A 137 10.22 -7.44 -10.30
CA VAL A 137 11.55 -7.83 -10.81
C VAL A 137 11.75 -9.34 -10.70
N VAL A 138 11.37 -9.95 -9.58
CA VAL A 138 11.45 -11.41 -9.39
C VAL A 138 10.53 -12.13 -10.37
N GLY A 139 9.30 -11.65 -10.58
CA GLY A 139 8.38 -12.19 -11.59
C GLY A 139 8.98 -12.14 -13.01
N ILE A 140 9.60 -11.04 -13.39
CA ILE A 140 10.30 -10.91 -14.68
C ILE A 140 11.45 -11.93 -14.79
N LEU A 141 12.24 -12.12 -13.72
CA LEU A 141 13.32 -13.11 -13.71
C LEU A 141 12.78 -14.54 -13.88
N ILE A 142 11.69 -14.88 -13.18
CA ILE A 142 11.03 -16.18 -13.32
C ILE A 142 10.50 -16.34 -14.76
N TYR A 143 9.91 -15.30 -15.35
CA TYR A 143 9.42 -15.33 -16.73
C TYR A 143 10.54 -15.62 -17.74
N ILE A 144 11.71 -14.99 -17.58
CA ILE A 144 12.88 -15.25 -18.44
C ILE A 144 13.31 -16.72 -18.33
N VAL A 145 13.38 -17.25 -17.10
CA VAL A 145 13.74 -18.66 -16.86
C VAL A 145 12.70 -19.60 -17.45
N TYR A 146 11.41 -19.30 -17.25
CA TYR A 146 10.30 -20.07 -17.78
C TYR A 146 10.36 -20.16 -19.31
N LYS A 147 10.52 -19.02 -19.98
CA LYS A 147 10.64 -18.96 -21.44
C LYS A 147 11.88 -19.66 -21.98
N THR A 148 12.96 -19.74 -21.20
CA THR A 148 14.19 -20.43 -21.61
C THR A 148 14.08 -21.95 -21.49
N LYS A 149 13.16 -22.45 -20.64
CA LYS A 149 12.95 -23.89 -20.41
C LYS A 149 11.77 -24.47 -21.20
N SER A 150 10.80 -23.64 -21.59
CA SER A 150 9.68 -24.01 -22.47
C SER A 150 10.09 -24.05 -23.93
#